data_AF-A0A101KU53-F1
#
_entry.id   AF-A0A101KU53-F1
#
_cell.length_a   1.000
_cell.length_b   1.000
_cell.length_c   1.000
_cell.angle_alpha   90.00
_cell.angle_beta   90.00
_cell.angle_gamma   90.00
#
_symmetry.space_group_name_H-M   'P 1'
#
loop_
_entity.id
_entity.type
_entity.pdbx_description
1 polymer ?
#
loop_
_entity_poly.entity_id
_entity_poly.type
_entity_poly.pdbx_seq_one_letter_code
_entity_poly.pdbx_strand_id
1 'polypeptide(L)'
;MLDRDWASKLHSDWSGRAVMPDTNLNHYFSGSIQLDRIVASTGTSSFAIGAGFRYTDVKWTAYGGYGIESSGDPLFRDRHPIWPGDRKVVRQSPKDADRIPLA
;
A
#
# COMPACT_ATOMS: atom_id res chain seq x y z
N MET A 1 8.24 3.71 -5.40
CA MET A 1 7.68 2.36 -5.26
C MET A 1 8.79 1.32 -5.43
N LEU A 2 8.74 0.22 -4.67
CA LEU A 2 9.63 -0.93 -4.80
C LEU A 2 8.78 -2.17 -5.04
N ASP A 3 9.06 -2.91 -6.10
CA ASP A 3 8.37 -4.15 -6.45
C ASP A 3 9.35 -5.32 -6.45
N ARG A 4 8.93 -6.51 -6.02
CA ARG A 4 9.75 -7.72 -5.94
C ARG A 4 8.96 -8.96 -6.31
N ASP A 5 9.59 -9.81 -7.11
CA ASP A 5 9.03 -11.09 -7.56
C ASP A 5 9.91 -12.27 -7.10
N TRP A 6 9.26 -13.37 -6.72
CA TRP A 6 9.88 -14.67 -6.41
C TRP A 6 9.43 -15.72 -7.43
N ALA A 7 9.97 -15.62 -8.63
CA ALA A 7 9.61 -16.49 -9.75
C ALA A 7 10.62 -17.63 -10.00
N SER A 8 11.84 -17.54 -9.44
CA SER A 8 12.83 -18.61 -9.53
C SER A 8 12.42 -19.81 -8.68
N LYS A 9 12.56 -21.03 -9.22
CA LYS A 9 12.39 -22.29 -8.50
C LYS A 9 13.69 -22.79 -7.90
N LEU A 10 14.83 -22.32 -8.41
CA LEU A 10 16.17 -22.72 -7.97
C LEU A 10 16.72 -21.83 -6.85
N HIS A 11 16.19 -20.63 -6.68
CA HIS A 11 16.63 -19.66 -5.68
C HIS A 11 15.47 -19.26 -4.75
N SER A 12 15.75 -19.19 -3.45
CA SER A 12 14.77 -18.79 -2.42
C SER A 12 14.65 -17.27 -2.25
N ASP A 13 15.54 -16.49 -2.86
CA ASP A 13 15.52 -15.03 -2.83
C ASP A 13 14.78 -14.46 -4.04
N TRP A 14 14.45 -13.16 -4.01
CA TRP A 14 13.72 -12.51 -5.10
C TRP A 14 14.49 -12.65 -6.43
N SER A 15 13.77 -13.00 -7.49
CA SER A 15 14.27 -13.07 -8.86
C SER A 15 14.11 -11.76 -9.61
N GLY A 16 13.10 -10.95 -9.25
CA GLY A 16 12.86 -9.63 -9.81
C GLY A 16 12.82 -8.55 -8.74
N ARG A 17 13.39 -7.37 -9.04
CA ARG A 17 13.25 -6.16 -8.23
C ARG A 17 13.18 -4.94 -9.12
N ALA A 18 12.09 -4.18 -9.04
CA ALA A 18 11.93 -2.91 -9.73
C ALA A 18 11.88 -1.74 -8.73
N VAL A 19 12.63 -0.67 -9.01
CA VAL A 19 12.68 0.57 -8.25
C VAL A 19 12.12 1.70 -9.11
N MET A 20 11.05 2.34 -8.67
CA MET A 20 10.44 3.49 -9.32
C MET A 20 10.51 4.70 -8.38
N PRO A 21 11.55 5.55 -8.47
CA PRO A 21 11.71 6.71 -7.58
C PRO A 21 10.62 7.76 -7.79
N ASP A 22 10.21 7.97 -9.05
CA ASP A 22 9.10 8.86 -9.39
C ASP A 22 7.77 8.12 -9.14
N THR A 23 7.26 8.25 -7.92
CA THR A 23 5.96 7.70 -7.53
C THR A 23 5.12 8.81 -6.93
N ASN A 24 4.06 9.17 -7.63
CA ASN A 24 3.20 10.28 -7.27
C ASN A 24 1.96 9.80 -6.52
N LEU A 25 1.65 10.43 -5.40
CA LEU A 25 0.35 10.31 -4.72
C LEU A 25 -0.67 11.09 -5.55
N ASN A 26 -1.57 10.39 -6.23
CA ASN A 26 -2.60 11.03 -7.05
C ASN A 26 -3.73 11.57 -6.19
N HIS A 27 -4.20 10.80 -5.21
CA HIS A 27 -5.21 11.22 -4.26
C HIS A 27 -5.12 10.42 -2.96
N TYR A 28 -5.56 11.04 -1.88
CA TYR A 28 -5.74 10.43 -0.57
C TYR A 28 -7.03 10.98 0.04
N PHE A 29 -7.96 10.09 0.36
CA PHE A 29 -9.19 10.42 1.07
C PHE A 29 -9.32 9.49 2.27
N SER A 30 -9.52 10.04 3.47
CA SER A 30 -9.81 9.25 4.66
C SER A 30 -10.82 9.97 5.53
N GLY A 31 -11.77 9.22 6.07
CA GLY A 31 -12.82 9.76 6.92
C GLY A 31 -13.45 8.69 7.80
N SER A 32 -14.02 9.13 8.92
CA SER A 32 -14.77 8.26 9.81
C SER A 32 -16.03 8.94 10.34
N ILE A 33 -17.04 8.12 10.64
CA ILE A 33 -18.26 8.52 11.33
C ILE A 33 -18.38 7.62 12.55
N GLN A 34 -18.61 8.22 13.72
CA GLN A 34 -18.74 7.52 15.00
C GLN A 34 -19.98 8.02 15.72
N LEU A 35 -20.62 7.11 16.45
CA LEU A 35 -21.74 7.39 17.33
C LEU A 35 -21.39 6.87 18.73
N ASP A 36 -21.41 7.77 19.70
CA ASP A 36 -21.02 7.50 21.08
C ASP A 36 -22.21 7.67 22.03
N ARG A 37 -22.23 6.85 23.09
CA ARG A 37 -23.16 6.95 24.20
C ARG A 37 -22.40 6.98 25.52
N ILE A 38 -22.57 8.06 26.29
CA ILE A 38 -22.09 8.14 27.67
C ILE A 38 -22.87 7.11 28.51
N VAL A 39 -22.15 6.21 29.18
CA VAL A 39 -22.73 5.16 30.04
C VAL A 39 -22.41 5.37 31.52
N ALA A 40 -21.37 6.16 31.84
CA ALA A 40 -21.10 6.60 33.20
C ALA A 40 -20.58 8.03 33.19
N SER A 41 -20.97 8.82 34.17
CA SER A 41 -20.43 10.16 34.39
C SER A 41 -20.29 10.43 35.87
N THR A 42 -19.11 10.90 36.28
CA THR A 42 -18.89 11.59 37.55
C THR A 42 -18.96 13.10 37.30
N GLY A 43 -18.96 13.91 38.36
CA GLY A 43 -18.95 15.38 38.22
C GLY A 43 -17.72 15.94 37.49
N THR A 44 -16.71 15.12 37.19
CA THR A 44 -15.45 15.52 36.53
C THR A 44 -15.03 14.64 35.36
N SER A 45 -15.65 13.47 35.15
CA SER A 45 -15.26 12.51 34.10
C SER A 45 -16.47 11.83 33.50
N SER A 46 -16.39 11.44 32.23
CA SER A 46 -17.39 10.61 31.56
C SER A 46 -16.75 9.44 30.83
N PHE A 47 -17.43 8.30 30.85
CA PHE A 47 -17.09 7.11 30.08
C PHE A 47 -18.20 6.87 29.04
N ALA A 48 -17.80 6.71 27.78
CA ALA A 48 -18.69 6.49 26.66
C ALA A 48 -18.27 5.24 25.87
N ILE A 49 -19.27 4.52 25.38
CA ILE A 49 -19.08 3.42 24.43
C ILE A 49 -19.56 3.90 23.06
N GLY A 50 -18.87 3.49 22.01
CA GLY A 50 -19.15 4.00 20.67
C GLY A 50 -18.84 3.00 19.57
N ALA A 51 -19.53 3.14 18.45
CA ALA A 51 -19.27 2.36 17.25
C ALA A 51 -19.21 3.29 16.04
N GLY A 52 -18.52 2.85 15.00
CA GLY A 52 -18.39 3.68 13.81
C GLY A 52 -17.93 2.93 12.58
N PHE A 53 -17.65 3.72 11.55
CA PHE A 53 -17.15 3.27 10.28
C PHE A 53 -16.01 4.19 9.84
N ARG A 54 -14.98 3.60 9.23
CA ARG A 54 -13.87 4.32 8.63
C ARG A 54 -13.70 3.91 7.18
N TYR A 55 -13.47 4.89 6.32
CA TYR A 55 -13.13 4.67 4.92
C TYR A 55 -11.81 5.34 4.58
N THR A 56 -10.97 4.66 3.80
CA THR A 56 -9.73 5.21 3.25
C THR A 56 -9.58 4.81 1.78
N ASP A 57 -9.28 5.76 0.90
CA ASP A 57 -8.97 5.57 -0.52
C ASP A 57 -7.63 6.25 -0.81
N VAL A 58 -6.68 5.48 -1.33
CA VAL A 58 -5.35 5.97 -1.66
C VAL A 58 -5.03 5.58 -3.10
N LYS A 59 -4.42 6.48 -3.86
CA LYS A 59 -3.95 6.14 -5.20
C LYS A 59 -2.56 6.66 -5.47
N TRP A 60 -1.72 5.76 -5.99
CA TRP A 60 -0.37 6.05 -6.42
C TRP A 60 -0.19 5.70 -7.89
N THR A 61 0.61 6.49 -8.60
CA THR A 61 1.10 6.15 -9.94
C THR A 61 2.62 6.28 -9.96
N ALA A 62 3.30 5.21 -10.38
CA ALA A 62 4.74 5.15 -10.53
C ALA A 62 5.14 5.29 -12.00
N TYR A 63 6.21 6.04 -12.23
CA TYR A 63 6.75 6.36 -13.54
C TYR A 63 8.23 5.96 -13.63
N GLY A 64 8.66 5.58 -14.83
CA GLY A 64 10.00 5.13 -15.14
C GLY A 64 10.58 4.14 -14.15
N GLY A 65 11.88 4.27 -13.91
CA GLY A 65 12.60 3.47 -12.92
C GLY A 65 13.57 2.50 -13.55
N TYR A 66 14.07 1.59 -12.73
CA TYR A 66 15.08 0.61 -13.12
C TYR A 66 14.88 -0.69 -12.35
N GLY A 67 15.38 -1.80 -12.89
CA GLY A 67 15.20 -3.09 -12.26
C GLY A 67 16.41 -4.02 -12.38
N ILE A 68 16.32 -5.11 -11.64
CA ILE A 68 17.17 -6.29 -11.75
C ILE A 68 16.20 -7.48 -11.82
N GLU A 69 16.26 -8.25 -12.90
CA GLU A 69 15.37 -9.37 -13.18
C GLU A 69 16.18 -10.62 -13.55
N SER A 70 15.68 -11.79 -13.22
CA SER A 70 16.12 -13.07 -13.79
C SER A 70 15.38 -13.31 -15.11
N SER A 71 16.10 -13.66 -16.19
CA SER A 71 15.45 -14.05 -17.45
C SER A 71 14.73 -15.40 -17.37
N GLY A 72 15.05 -16.21 -16.34
CA GLY A 72 14.49 -17.53 -16.08
C GLY A 72 15.58 -18.51 -15.63
N ASP A 73 15.20 -19.53 -14.87
CA ASP A 73 16.17 -20.50 -14.33
C ASP A 73 16.93 -21.23 -15.45
N PRO A 74 18.27 -21.37 -15.35
CA PRO A 74 19.12 -21.09 -14.19
C PRO A 74 19.71 -19.66 -14.13
N LEU A 75 19.39 -18.78 -15.08
CA LEU A 75 19.92 -17.42 -15.12
C LEU A 75 19.25 -16.57 -14.03
N PHE A 76 20.08 -15.99 -13.15
CA PHE A 76 19.60 -15.29 -11.96
C PHE A 76 20.11 -13.84 -11.94
N ARG A 77 19.18 -12.88 -11.90
CA ARG A 77 19.46 -11.43 -11.83
C ARG A 77 20.39 -10.93 -12.95
N ASP A 78 20.26 -11.52 -14.13
CA ASP A 78 21.11 -11.25 -15.29
C ASP A 78 20.60 -10.05 -16.12
N ARG A 79 19.32 -9.70 -16.00
CA ARG A 79 18.69 -8.63 -16.76
C ARG A 79 18.55 -7.34 -15.96
N HIS A 80 18.87 -6.21 -16.59
CA HIS A 80 18.92 -4.89 -15.95
C HIS A 80 18.08 -3.85 -16.72
N PRO A 81 16.73 -3.94 -16.68
CA PRO A 81 15.88 -3.02 -17.43
C PRO A 81 15.93 -1.59 -16.88
N ILE A 82 15.78 -0.62 -17.79
CA ILE A 82 15.61 0.80 -17.48
C ILE A 82 14.34 1.27 -18.20
N TRP A 83 13.42 1.90 -17.47
CA TRP A 83 12.19 2.46 -18.01
C TRP A 83 12.31 4.00 -18.10
N PRO A 84 11.95 4.62 -19.25
CA PRO A 84 11.94 6.07 -19.40
C PRO A 84 11.09 6.77 -18.34
N GLY A 85 11.54 7.94 -17.88
CA GLY A 85 10.93 8.65 -16.75
C GLY A 85 9.47 9.07 -16.94
N ASP A 86 9.02 9.26 -18.16
CA ASP A 86 7.64 9.61 -18.51
C ASP A 86 6.71 8.39 -18.63
N ARG A 87 7.29 7.19 -18.73
CA ARG A 87 6.54 5.95 -18.89
C ARG A 87 5.87 5.59 -17.57
N LYS A 88 4.55 5.62 -17.54
CA LYS A 88 3.78 5.02 -16.44
C LYS A 88 4.02 3.50 -16.40
N VAL A 89 4.49 2.99 -15.25
CA VAL A 89 4.81 1.56 -15.06
C VAL A 89 3.77 0.88 -14.18
N VAL A 90 3.45 1.45 -13.03
CA VAL A 90 2.51 0.85 -12.06
C VAL A 90 1.47 1.87 -11.60
N ARG A 91 0.25 1.40 -11.38
CA ARG A 91 -0.81 2.14 -10.66
C ARG A 91 -1.40 1.24 -9.60
N GLN A 92 -1.51 1.76 -8.38
CA GLN A 92 -2.21 1.09 -7.29
C GLN A 92 -3.29 2.01 -6.72
N SER A 93 -4.42 1.43 -6.34
CA SER A 93 -5.54 2.19 -5.77
C SER A 93 -6.24 1.41 -4.64
N PRO A 94 -5.57 1.17 -3.49
CA PRO A 94 -6.18 0.52 -2.35
C PRO A 94 -7.38 1.30 -1.82
N LYS A 95 -8.41 0.57 -1.40
CA LYS A 95 -9.62 1.09 -0.77
C LYS A 95 -9.98 0.21 0.39
N ASP A 96 -9.99 0.79 1.58
CA ASP A 96 -10.26 0.08 2.83
C ASP A 96 -11.49 0.67 3.51
N ALA A 97 -12.32 -0.22 4.03
CA ALA A 97 -13.61 0.07 4.64
C ALA A 97 -13.74 -0.81 5.89
N ASP A 98 -13.54 -0.21 7.06
CA ASP A 98 -13.48 -0.93 8.33
C ASP A 98 -14.58 -0.47 9.29
N ARG A 99 -15.12 -1.43 10.05
CA ARG A 99 -15.94 -1.13 11.22
C ARG A 99 -15.05 -0.72 12.39
N ILE A 100 -15.45 0.31 13.11
CA ILE A 100 -14.90 0.67 14.42
C ILE A 100 -15.78 -0.04 15.46
N PRO A 101 -15.26 -1.08 16.14
CA PRO A 101 -16.05 -1.87 17.09
C PRO A 101 -16.34 -1.06 18.36
N LEU A 102 -17.31 -1.56 19.14
CA LEU A 102 -17.61 -1.05 20.48
C LEU A 102 -16.36 -1.15 21.38
N ALA A 103 -15.92 0.00 21.87
CA ALA A 103 -14.92 0.14 22.92
C ALA A 103 -15.56 0.18 24.32
#